data_AF-A0A3D3UML6-F1
#
_entry.id   AF-A0A3D3UML6-F1
#
_cell.length_a   1.000
_cell.length_b   1.000
_cell.length_c   1.000
_cell.angle_alpha   90.00
_cell.angle_beta   90.00
_cell.angle_gamma   90.00
#
_symmetry.space_group_name_H-M   'P 1'
#
loop_
_entity.id
_entity.type
_entity.pdbx_description
1 polymer ?
#
loop_
_entity_poly.entity_id
_entity_poly.type
_entity_poly.pdbx_seq_one_letter_code
_entity_poly.pdbx_strand_id
1 'polypeptide(L)'
;MKFLMGDQSMNLEIITNPAIDVFLELVRNSYEQLYASPFIKANVASMILENKQREAKISLLTSYKLNSFYLNSSDITALKFFIENNVNVRNYPKLHAKTYIFDSEKAFITSGNLTLGGLQNNYECGVLINDKNTVSKLKSDFLHIFTDDQQVSIITEEILFITENILSKVPKEKKVHFEISEKELFAERHIEPEYDLYDGGIETITESLSGWRLDIFNLVSNIPTNVFELDRVYASKNHLQELHPENRNIEAKIRQQLQELRYLGLIEFIDRGVYRKLWKNI
;
A
#
# COMPACT_ATOMS: atom_id res chain seq x y z
N MET A 1 12.90 43.01 34.04
CA MET A 1 12.05 42.63 32.89
C MET A 1 12.78 41.56 32.09
N LYS A 2 12.57 40.29 32.46
CA LYS A 2 12.98 39.12 31.68
C LYS A 2 11.67 38.42 31.33
N PHE A 3 11.23 38.53 30.08
CA PHE A 3 10.16 37.70 29.56
C PHE A 3 10.66 36.26 29.58
N LEU A 4 10.10 35.43 30.46
CA LEU A 4 10.17 33.99 30.32
C LEU A 4 9.27 33.64 29.12
N MET A 5 9.87 33.55 27.94
CA MET A 5 9.23 32.79 26.86
C MET A 5 9.23 31.34 27.32
N GLY A 6 8.05 30.86 27.70
CA GLY A 6 7.82 29.44 27.94
C GLY A 6 8.17 28.68 26.67
N ASP A 7 9.05 27.71 26.80
CA ASP A 7 9.35 26.75 25.76
C ASP A 7 8.06 25.96 25.47
N GLN A 8 7.28 26.40 24.49
CA GLN A 8 6.20 25.59 23.93
C GLN A 8 6.86 24.50 23.08
N SER A 9 7.41 23.50 23.75
CA SER A 9 7.98 22.33 23.08
C SER A 9 6.89 21.67 22.23
N MET A 10 7.09 21.66 20.91
CA MET A 10 6.20 21.03 19.95
C MET A 10 6.04 19.54 20.32
N ASN A 11 4.81 19.13 20.68
CA ASN A 11 4.56 17.77 21.14
C ASN A 11 4.38 16.83 19.93
N LEU A 12 5.46 16.12 19.60
CA LEU A 12 5.57 15.20 18.47
C LEU A 12 5.96 13.80 18.96
N GLU A 13 5.34 12.77 18.38
CA GLU A 13 5.67 11.37 18.61
C GLU A 13 5.96 10.68 17.28
N ILE A 14 7.06 9.92 17.20
CA ILE A 14 7.37 9.10 16.03
C ILE A 14 6.47 7.87 16.06
N ILE A 15 5.81 7.59 14.95
CA ILE A 15 5.02 6.37 14.77
C ILE A 15 5.59 5.58 13.59
N THR A 16 5.82 4.30 13.82
CA THR A 16 6.12 3.32 12.77
C THR A 16 5.02 2.28 12.73
N ASN A 17 4.85 1.62 11.58
CA ASN A 17 3.87 0.54 11.51
C ASN A 17 4.20 -0.64 12.44
N PRO A 18 3.17 -1.35 12.96
CA PRO A 18 1.74 -1.15 12.66
C PRO A 18 1.13 0.06 13.38
N ALA A 19 0.54 0.99 12.62
CA ALA A 19 -0.07 2.23 13.13
C ALA A 19 -1.61 2.18 13.14
N ILE A 20 -2.21 1.09 12.65
CA ILE A 20 -3.66 0.96 12.46
C ILE A 20 -4.46 1.17 13.76
N ASP A 21 -3.98 0.66 14.89
CA ASP A 21 -4.68 0.79 16.18
C ASP A 21 -4.72 2.24 16.65
N VAL A 22 -3.58 2.93 16.58
CA VAL A 22 -3.48 4.35 16.91
C VAL A 22 -4.36 5.17 15.96
N PHE A 23 -4.32 4.88 14.66
CA PHE A 23 -5.17 5.54 13.68
C PHE A 23 -6.66 5.34 13.99
N LEU A 24 -7.12 4.11 14.26
CA LEU A 24 -8.52 3.83 14.58
C LEU A 24 -8.94 4.39 15.95
N GLU A 25 -8.04 4.52 16.92
CA GLU A 25 -8.31 5.26 18.14
C GLU A 25 -8.61 6.74 17.86
N LEU A 26 -7.84 7.38 16.98
CA LEU A 26 -8.09 8.77 16.56
C LEU A 26 -9.42 8.90 15.80
N VAL A 27 -9.74 7.93 14.93
CA VAL A 27 -11.04 7.85 14.24
C VAL A 27 -12.20 7.77 15.24
N ARG A 28 -12.06 6.91 16.26
CA ARG A 28 -13.08 6.72 17.31
C ARG A 28 -13.28 7.96 18.17
N ASN A 29 -12.24 8.75 18.39
CA ASN A 29 -12.28 9.85 19.36
C ASN A 29 -12.44 11.24 18.74
N SER A 30 -12.81 11.35 17.46
CA SER A 30 -12.93 12.62 16.73
C SER A 30 -14.30 12.82 16.09
N TYR A 31 -14.70 14.08 15.95
CA TYR A 31 -15.96 14.50 15.31
C TYR A 31 -15.76 15.15 13.95
N GLU A 32 -14.53 15.53 13.61
CA GLU A 32 -14.13 16.01 12.31
C GLU A 32 -12.85 15.29 11.87
N GLN A 33 -12.87 14.75 10.66
CA GLN A 33 -11.79 13.93 10.13
C GLN A 33 -11.46 14.40 8.72
N LEU A 34 -10.22 14.81 8.50
CA LEU A 34 -9.73 15.27 7.20
C LEU A 34 -8.64 14.33 6.73
N TYR A 35 -8.88 13.64 5.61
CA TYR A 35 -7.97 12.65 5.07
C TYR A 35 -7.42 13.13 3.74
N ALA A 36 -6.10 13.25 3.65
CA ALA A 36 -5.37 13.37 2.39
C ALA A 36 -4.65 12.03 2.14
N SER A 37 -5.05 11.28 1.12
CA SER A 37 -4.37 10.04 0.72
C SER A 37 -4.55 9.76 -0.77
N PRO A 38 -3.47 9.62 -1.56
CA PRO A 38 -3.57 9.30 -2.98
C PRO A 38 -4.24 7.95 -3.23
N PHE A 39 -3.94 6.97 -2.37
CA PHE A 39 -4.40 5.59 -2.52
C PHE A 39 -5.23 5.18 -1.30
N ILE A 40 -6.33 4.48 -1.56
CA ILE A 40 -7.32 4.12 -0.54
C ILE A 40 -7.86 2.72 -0.86
N LYS A 41 -7.87 1.84 0.15
CA LYS A 41 -8.42 0.48 0.01
C LYS A 41 -9.76 0.33 0.72
N ALA A 42 -10.61 -0.53 0.18
CA ALA A 42 -12.00 -0.69 0.62
C ALA A 42 -12.11 -1.13 2.09
N ASN A 43 -11.19 -2.00 2.53
CA ASN A 43 -11.15 -2.46 3.92
C ASN A 43 -10.84 -1.35 4.92
N VAL A 44 -9.87 -0.47 4.65
CA VAL A 44 -9.55 0.67 5.52
C VAL A 44 -10.71 1.67 5.52
N ALA A 45 -11.35 1.89 4.37
CA ALA A 45 -12.54 2.73 4.29
C ALA A 45 -13.69 2.18 5.17
N SER A 46 -13.97 0.88 5.10
CA SER A 46 -14.97 0.22 5.96
C SER A 46 -14.59 0.33 7.44
N MET A 47 -13.34 0.04 7.81
CA MET A 47 -12.86 0.20 9.20
C MET A 47 -13.07 1.63 9.73
N ILE A 48 -12.78 2.66 8.92
CA ILE A 48 -13.01 4.06 9.28
C ILE A 48 -14.51 4.31 9.52
N LEU A 49 -15.36 3.91 8.57
CA LEU A 49 -16.80 4.16 8.62
C LEU A 49 -17.51 3.40 9.75
N GLU A 50 -17.01 2.21 10.11
CA GLU A 50 -17.54 1.39 11.21
C GLU A 50 -17.10 1.89 12.59
N ASN A 51 -15.93 2.53 12.68
CA ASN A 51 -15.38 3.00 13.95
C ASN A 51 -15.56 4.51 14.20
N LYS A 52 -15.96 5.30 13.20
CA LYS A 52 -16.15 6.76 13.40
C LYS A 52 -17.28 7.06 14.38
N GLN A 53 -17.23 8.23 15.01
CA GLN A 53 -18.38 8.77 15.74
C GLN A 53 -19.59 8.90 14.80
N ARG A 54 -20.80 8.66 15.34
CA ARG A 54 -22.04 8.65 14.55
C ARG A 54 -22.21 9.92 13.72
N GLU A 55 -21.92 11.07 14.31
CA GLU A 55 -22.04 12.40 13.71
C GLU A 55 -20.71 12.95 13.18
N ALA A 56 -19.65 12.14 13.15
CA ALA A 56 -18.36 12.57 12.62
C ALA A 56 -18.49 13.01 11.15
N LYS A 57 -17.98 14.20 10.86
CA LYS A 57 -17.84 14.73 9.50
C LYS A 57 -16.51 14.30 8.93
N ILE A 58 -16.55 13.71 7.75
CA ILE A 58 -15.35 13.30 7.03
C ILE A 58 -15.22 14.14 5.76
N SER A 59 -14.01 14.63 5.50
CA SER A 59 -13.60 15.21 4.23
C SER A 59 -12.42 14.44 3.66
N LEU A 60 -12.54 13.97 2.42
CA LEU A 60 -11.55 13.11 1.80
C LEU A 60 -10.97 13.75 0.55
N LEU A 61 -9.68 14.04 0.57
CA LEU A 61 -8.89 14.44 -0.59
C LEU A 61 -8.09 13.23 -1.09
N THR A 62 -8.26 12.85 -2.36
CA THR A 62 -7.58 11.71 -2.98
C THR A 62 -7.02 12.04 -4.37
N SER A 63 -6.20 11.15 -4.95
CA SER A 63 -5.70 11.29 -6.32
C SER A 63 -6.47 10.37 -7.26
N TYR A 64 -7.51 10.88 -7.92
CA TYR A 64 -8.37 10.10 -8.80
C TYR A 64 -7.73 9.94 -10.18
N LYS A 65 -7.07 8.81 -10.40
CA LYS A 65 -6.42 8.46 -11.66
C LYS A 65 -6.90 7.09 -12.11
N LEU A 66 -7.35 6.99 -13.37
CA LEU A 66 -7.81 5.72 -13.95
C LEU A 66 -6.78 4.59 -13.77
N ASN A 67 -5.49 4.92 -13.96
CA ASN A 67 -4.40 3.96 -13.82
C ASN A 67 -4.24 3.42 -12.38
N SER A 68 -4.55 4.22 -11.37
CA SER A 68 -4.48 3.78 -9.97
C SER A 68 -5.54 2.73 -9.64
N PHE A 69 -6.72 2.81 -10.26
CA PHE A 69 -7.75 1.78 -10.14
C PHE A 69 -7.41 0.55 -10.99
N TYR A 70 -6.87 0.78 -12.19
CA TYR A 70 -6.46 -0.30 -13.08
C TYR A 70 -5.37 -1.21 -12.47
N LEU A 71 -4.39 -0.61 -11.79
CA LEU A 71 -3.32 -1.32 -11.09
C LEU A 71 -3.71 -1.73 -9.65
N ASN A 72 -4.96 -1.51 -9.23
CA ASN A 72 -5.40 -1.77 -7.86
C ASN A 72 -4.54 -1.09 -6.77
N SER A 73 -4.10 0.17 -6.94
CA SER A 73 -3.48 0.96 -5.84
C SER A 73 -4.56 1.51 -4.95
N SER A 74 -5.64 1.92 -5.59
CA SER A 74 -6.82 2.50 -4.98
C SER A 74 -8.02 1.70 -5.44
N ASP A 75 -9.01 1.51 -4.57
CA ASP A 75 -10.22 0.77 -4.89
C ASP A 75 -11.36 1.75 -5.16
N ILE A 76 -12.09 1.54 -6.26
CA ILE A 76 -13.33 2.29 -6.54
C ILE A 76 -14.35 2.04 -5.42
N THR A 77 -14.43 0.79 -4.92
CA THR A 77 -15.30 0.39 -3.82
C THR A 77 -15.07 1.21 -2.55
N ALA A 78 -13.81 1.58 -2.25
CA ALA A 78 -13.51 2.44 -1.11
C ALA A 78 -14.17 3.81 -1.24
N LEU A 79 -14.11 4.41 -2.44
CA LEU A 79 -14.72 5.70 -2.71
C LEU A 79 -16.24 5.62 -2.69
N LYS A 80 -16.83 4.52 -3.18
CA LYS A 80 -18.28 4.26 -3.07
C LYS A 80 -18.73 4.26 -1.61
N PHE A 81 -18.07 3.50 -0.74
CA PHE A 81 -18.42 3.45 0.68
C PHE A 81 -18.43 4.84 1.33
N PHE A 82 -17.46 5.69 1.01
CA PHE A 82 -17.43 7.06 1.50
C PHE A 82 -18.60 7.89 0.96
N ILE A 83 -18.85 7.88 -0.35
CA ILE A 83 -19.93 8.66 -0.97
C ILE A 83 -21.30 8.22 -0.45
N GLU A 84 -21.56 6.92 -0.35
CA GLU A 84 -22.81 6.35 0.20
C GLU A 84 -23.05 6.75 1.66
N ASN A 85 -21.97 7.03 2.41
CA ASN A 85 -22.01 7.55 3.77
C ASN A 85 -21.96 9.10 3.84
N ASN A 86 -22.31 9.78 2.75
CA ASN A 86 -22.37 11.25 2.63
C ASN A 86 -21.04 11.96 2.93
N VAL A 87 -19.91 11.30 2.68
CA VAL A 87 -18.58 11.91 2.81
C VAL A 87 -18.30 12.78 1.58
N ASN A 88 -17.72 13.96 1.81
CA ASN A 88 -17.28 14.84 0.72
C ASN A 88 -15.95 14.33 0.17
N VAL A 89 -15.99 13.70 -0.99
CA VAL A 89 -14.82 13.09 -1.65
C VAL A 89 -14.39 13.97 -2.83
N ARG A 90 -13.16 14.50 -2.75
CA ARG A 90 -12.58 15.40 -3.75
C ARG A 90 -11.29 14.83 -4.34
N ASN A 91 -11.15 15.00 -5.64
CA ASN A 91 -9.96 14.65 -6.39
C ASN A 91 -9.00 15.83 -6.44
N TYR A 92 -7.76 15.63 -6.00
CA TYR A 92 -6.63 16.49 -6.29
C TYR A 92 -5.57 15.68 -7.07
N PRO A 93 -5.44 15.86 -8.40
CA PRO A 93 -4.58 15.00 -9.22
C PRO A 93 -3.10 14.99 -8.83
N LYS A 94 -2.62 16.09 -8.23
CA LYS A 94 -1.24 16.27 -7.76
C LYS A 94 -1.02 15.80 -6.31
N LEU A 95 -2.04 15.23 -5.67
CA LEU A 95 -1.92 14.76 -4.29
C LEU A 95 -0.87 13.65 -4.17
N HIS A 96 0.08 13.85 -3.27
CA HIS A 96 1.00 12.82 -2.81
C HIS A 96 1.06 12.71 -1.28
N ALA A 97 0.61 13.75 -0.56
CA ALA A 97 0.62 13.79 0.90
C ALA A 97 -0.25 12.68 1.51
N LYS A 98 0.21 12.10 2.62
CA LYS A 98 -0.58 11.23 3.47
C LYS A 98 -0.67 11.87 4.84
N THR A 99 -1.76 12.58 5.04
CA THR A 99 -1.99 13.42 6.21
C THR A 99 -3.41 13.19 6.68
N TYR A 100 -3.56 12.83 7.95
CA TYR A 100 -4.83 12.51 8.58
C TYR A 100 -5.02 13.43 9.77
N ILE A 101 -6.03 14.27 9.74
CA ILE A 101 -6.27 15.31 10.74
C ILE A 101 -7.55 14.97 11.47
N PHE A 102 -7.49 15.04 12.79
CA PHE A 102 -8.58 14.69 13.70
C PHE A 102 -8.89 15.93 14.56
N ASP A 103 -10.06 16.49 14.31
CA ASP A 103 -10.53 17.77 14.81
C ASP A 103 -9.51 18.90 14.54
N SER A 104 -9.19 19.71 15.53
CA SER A 104 -8.06 20.65 15.50
C SER A 104 -7.06 20.34 16.61
N GLU A 105 -6.99 19.06 16.97
CA GLU A 105 -6.26 18.58 18.15
C GLU A 105 -5.10 17.65 17.81
N LYS A 106 -5.31 16.72 16.88
CA LYS A 106 -4.29 15.73 16.50
C LYS A 106 -4.16 15.62 14.99
N ALA A 107 -2.94 15.40 14.53
CA ALA A 107 -2.67 15.09 13.12
C ALA A 107 -1.63 13.98 13.01
N PHE A 108 -1.80 13.12 12.02
CA PHE A 108 -0.89 12.04 11.69
C PHE A 108 -0.36 12.26 10.28
N ILE A 109 0.94 12.55 10.14
CA ILE A 109 1.64 12.64 8.86
C ILE A 109 2.49 11.39 8.71
N THR A 110 2.37 10.68 7.60
CA THR A 110 3.05 9.40 7.39
C THR A 110 3.48 9.20 5.95
N SER A 111 4.38 8.24 5.71
CA SER A 111 4.66 7.72 4.36
C SER A 111 3.57 6.76 3.86
N GLY A 112 2.80 6.15 4.78
CA GLY A 112 1.77 5.18 4.47
C GLY A 112 0.46 5.77 3.94
N ASN A 113 -0.16 5.12 2.95
CA ASN A 113 -1.49 5.48 2.45
C ASN A 113 -2.62 4.88 3.31
N LEU A 114 -3.88 5.24 3.05
CA LEU A 114 -5.07 4.63 3.67
C LEU A 114 -5.34 3.21 3.13
N THR A 115 -4.39 2.32 3.35
CA THR A 115 -4.40 0.91 2.95
C THR A 115 -3.84 0.07 4.10
N LEU A 116 -4.14 -1.23 4.16
CA LEU A 116 -3.47 -2.09 5.15
C LEU A 116 -1.95 -2.15 4.93
N GLY A 117 -1.49 -2.01 3.68
CA GLY A 117 -0.08 -1.77 3.39
C GLY A 117 0.45 -0.57 4.18
N GLY A 118 -0.17 0.60 4.02
CA GLY A 118 0.29 1.85 4.62
C GLY A 118 0.07 1.99 6.12
N LEU A 119 -0.92 1.30 6.72
CA LEU A 119 -1.23 1.42 8.15
C LEU A 119 -0.79 0.22 8.99
N GLN A 120 -0.42 -0.91 8.38
CA GLN A 120 -0.13 -2.14 9.11
C GLN A 120 1.06 -2.93 8.58
N ASN A 121 1.11 -3.23 7.28
CA ASN A 121 2.01 -4.25 6.75
C ASN A 121 3.39 -3.71 6.33
N ASN A 122 3.42 -2.54 5.67
CA ASN A 122 4.67 -1.97 5.16
C ASN A 122 5.46 -1.34 6.30
N TYR A 123 6.78 -1.28 6.17
CA TYR A 123 7.59 -0.41 7.01
C TYR A 123 7.34 1.04 6.62
N GLU A 124 6.49 1.71 7.38
CA GLU A 124 6.16 3.12 7.21
C GLU A 124 6.64 3.91 8.42
N CYS A 125 6.95 5.17 8.21
CA CYS A 125 7.36 6.09 9.25
C CYS A 125 6.52 7.36 9.17
N GLY A 126 6.15 7.88 10.32
CA GLY A 126 5.35 9.08 10.44
C GLY A 126 5.53 9.77 11.78
N VAL A 127 4.79 10.84 11.95
CA VAL A 127 4.73 11.63 13.17
C VAL A 127 3.28 11.88 13.56
N LEU A 128 2.96 11.58 14.81
CA LEU A 128 1.76 12.06 15.47
C LEU A 128 2.04 13.42 16.10
N ILE A 129 1.21 14.37 15.75
CA ILE A 129 1.30 15.77 16.14
C ILE A 129 0.18 16.05 17.12
N ASN A 130 0.53 16.43 18.36
CA ASN A 130 -0.42 16.80 19.40
C ASN A 130 -0.40 18.32 19.70
N ASP A 131 0.40 19.09 18.94
CA ASP A 131 0.44 20.54 19.04
C ASP A 131 -0.72 21.19 18.27
N LYS A 132 -1.68 21.78 19.00
CA LYS A 132 -2.91 22.34 18.42
C LYS A 132 -2.65 23.44 17.38
N ASN A 133 -1.61 24.26 17.57
CA ASN A 133 -1.27 25.32 16.62
C ASN A 133 -0.82 24.74 15.27
N THR A 134 0.06 23.75 15.31
CA THR A 134 0.53 23.03 14.12
C THR A 134 -0.59 22.28 13.43
N VAL A 135 -1.43 21.58 14.20
CA VAL A 135 -2.60 20.86 13.66
C VAL A 135 -3.59 21.82 13.00
N SER A 136 -3.85 22.98 13.62
CA SER A 136 -4.75 24.00 13.06
C SER A 136 -4.21 24.59 11.75
N LYS A 137 -2.88 24.77 11.65
CA LYS A 137 -2.24 25.18 10.40
C LYS A 137 -2.36 24.10 9.32
N LEU A 138 -2.07 22.84 9.65
CA LEU A 138 -2.24 21.72 8.71
C LEU A 138 -3.69 21.61 8.22
N LYS A 139 -4.67 21.78 9.13
CA LYS A 139 -6.09 21.84 8.78
C LYS A 139 -6.39 22.98 7.83
N SER A 140 -5.87 24.18 8.09
CA SER A 140 -6.04 25.33 7.21
C SER A 140 -5.48 25.07 5.81
N ASP A 141 -4.29 24.47 5.72
CA ASP A 141 -3.64 24.13 4.44
C ASP A 141 -4.46 23.08 3.68
N PHE A 142 -4.95 22.05 4.38
CA PHE A 142 -5.86 21.05 3.80
C PHE A 142 -7.13 21.72 3.26
N LEU A 143 -7.81 22.53 4.08
CA LEU A 143 -9.07 23.14 3.72
C LEU A 143 -8.92 24.13 2.56
N HIS A 144 -7.82 24.89 2.51
CA HIS A 144 -7.52 25.78 1.38
C HIS A 144 -7.53 25.02 0.05
N ILE A 145 -6.89 23.85 -0.02
CA ILE A 145 -6.92 23.00 -1.22
C ILE A 145 -8.31 22.41 -1.40
N PHE A 146 -8.89 21.85 -0.33
CA PHE A 146 -10.14 21.12 -0.37
C PHE A 146 -11.32 21.97 -0.87
N THR A 147 -11.35 23.28 -0.57
CA THR A 147 -12.41 24.20 -0.98
C THR A 147 -12.12 24.93 -2.30
N ASP A 148 -10.92 24.76 -2.88
CA ASP A 148 -10.54 25.43 -4.13
C ASP A 148 -10.98 24.62 -5.36
N ASP A 149 -12.19 24.91 -5.84
CA ASP A 149 -12.79 24.26 -7.01
C ASP A 149 -11.99 24.45 -8.32
N GLN A 150 -10.96 25.31 -8.36
CA GLN A 150 -10.03 25.36 -9.50
C GLN A 150 -8.95 24.26 -9.44
N GLN A 151 -8.61 23.80 -8.23
CA GLN A 151 -7.58 22.78 -8.00
C GLN A 151 -8.16 21.38 -7.82
N VAL A 152 -9.39 21.29 -7.31
CA VAL A 152 -10.03 20.02 -6.99
C VAL A 152 -11.32 19.81 -7.76
N SER A 153 -11.66 18.56 -8.02
CA SER A 153 -12.95 18.18 -8.59
C SER A 153 -13.72 17.27 -7.65
N ILE A 154 -15.04 17.36 -7.64
CA ILE A 154 -15.89 16.45 -6.87
C ILE A 154 -15.87 15.07 -7.54
N ILE A 155 -15.79 14.01 -6.74
CA ILE A 155 -15.99 12.63 -7.21
C ILE A 155 -17.43 12.22 -6.88
N THR A 156 -18.18 11.79 -7.89
CA THR A 156 -19.59 11.42 -7.78
C THR A 156 -19.80 9.94 -8.11
N GLU A 157 -20.93 9.36 -7.70
CA GLU A 157 -21.32 7.99 -8.05
C GLU A 157 -21.32 7.76 -9.56
N GLU A 158 -21.76 8.75 -10.34
CA GLU A 158 -21.74 8.70 -11.81
C GLU A 158 -20.32 8.55 -12.36
N ILE A 159 -19.35 9.32 -11.84
CA ILE A 159 -17.94 9.21 -12.23
C ILE A 159 -17.39 7.81 -11.90
N LEU A 160 -17.72 7.29 -10.72
CA LEU A 160 -17.29 5.95 -10.31
C LEU A 160 -17.87 4.88 -11.26
N PHE A 161 -19.18 4.94 -11.55
CA PHE A 161 -19.85 4.01 -12.46
C PHE A 161 -19.24 4.04 -13.88
N ILE A 162 -18.98 5.22 -14.43
CA ILE A 162 -18.31 5.35 -15.74
C ILE A 162 -16.91 4.74 -15.69
N THR A 163 -16.17 4.94 -14.60
CA THR A 163 -14.81 4.41 -14.43
C THR A 163 -14.82 2.88 -14.39
N GLU A 164 -15.73 2.26 -13.65
CA GLU A 164 -15.90 0.80 -13.64
C GLU A 164 -16.25 0.25 -15.03
N ASN A 165 -17.11 0.95 -15.77
CA ASN A 165 -17.44 0.57 -17.15
C ASN A 165 -16.25 0.67 -18.11
N ILE A 166 -15.32 1.61 -17.89
CA ILE A 166 -14.07 1.69 -18.65
C ILE A 166 -13.17 0.50 -18.30
N LEU A 167 -12.98 0.23 -17.00
CA LEU A 167 -12.11 -0.85 -16.52
C LEU A 167 -12.62 -2.25 -16.92
N SER A 168 -13.93 -2.47 -16.91
CA SER A 168 -14.53 -3.76 -17.29
C SER A 168 -14.29 -4.14 -18.75
N LYS A 169 -14.12 -3.13 -19.62
CA LYS A 169 -13.85 -3.27 -21.05
C LYS A 169 -12.37 -3.45 -21.40
N VAL A 170 -11.46 -3.42 -20.43
CA VAL A 170 -10.03 -3.65 -20.70
C VAL A 170 -9.84 -5.07 -21.25
N PRO A 171 -9.14 -5.27 -22.39
CA PRO A 171 -8.90 -6.58 -22.98
C PRO A 171 -8.22 -7.55 -22.02
N LYS A 172 -8.60 -8.84 -22.03
CA LYS A 172 -8.11 -9.85 -21.09
C LYS A 172 -6.59 -10.03 -21.14
N GLU A 173 -5.99 -9.83 -22.31
CA GLU A 173 -4.54 -9.90 -22.56
C GLU A 173 -3.78 -8.74 -21.92
N LYS A 174 -4.48 -7.64 -21.61
CA LYS A 174 -3.92 -6.49 -20.88
C LYS A 174 -4.29 -6.53 -19.41
N LYS A 175 -5.39 -7.20 -19.04
CA LYS A 175 -5.81 -7.32 -17.63
C LYS A 175 -4.66 -7.88 -16.80
N VAL A 176 -4.18 -7.06 -15.88
CA VAL A 176 -3.34 -7.51 -14.78
C VAL A 176 -4.09 -8.66 -14.09
N HIS A 177 -3.50 -9.85 -14.07
CA HIS A 177 -4.13 -11.06 -13.53
C HIS A 177 -4.11 -10.98 -12.00
N PHE A 178 -5.20 -10.48 -11.44
CA PHE A 178 -5.48 -10.60 -10.02
C PHE A 178 -6.19 -11.94 -9.79
N GLU A 179 -5.43 -12.98 -9.45
CA GLU A 179 -6.00 -14.18 -8.83
C GLU A 179 -6.40 -13.82 -7.41
N ILE A 180 -7.61 -13.29 -7.20
CA ILE A 180 -8.38 -13.35 -5.94
C ILE A 180 -9.75 -12.69 -6.21
N SER A 181 -10.81 -13.41 -5.92
CA SER A 181 -12.18 -12.93 -6.05
C SER A 181 -12.53 -11.91 -4.95
N GLU A 182 -13.47 -10.99 -5.21
CA GLU A 182 -13.97 -10.03 -4.19
C GLU A 182 -14.41 -10.70 -2.89
N LYS A 183 -14.78 -11.99 -2.93
CA LYS A 183 -15.20 -12.78 -1.78
C LYS A 183 -14.04 -13.23 -0.88
N GLU A 184 -12.83 -13.32 -1.43
CA GLU A 184 -11.59 -13.67 -0.73
C GLU A 184 -10.91 -12.42 -0.14
N LEU A 185 -11.22 -11.21 -0.65
CA LEU A 185 -10.78 -9.91 -0.08
C LEU A 185 -11.23 -9.68 1.37
N PHE A 186 -12.27 -10.40 1.83
CA PHE A 186 -12.84 -10.29 3.17
C PHE A 186 -12.31 -11.35 4.16
N ALA A 187 -11.44 -12.27 3.73
CA ALA A 187 -10.78 -13.21 4.62
C ALA A 187 -9.45 -12.60 5.08
N GLU A 188 -9.31 -12.38 6.39
CA GLU A 188 -8.13 -11.83 7.07
C GLU A 188 -6.80 -12.46 6.61
N ARG A 189 -6.12 -11.91 5.58
CA ARG A 189 -4.69 -12.14 5.31
C ARG A 189 -4.04 -10.94 4.63
N HIS A 190 -2.75 -10.78 4.96
CA HIS A 190 -1.84 -9.74 4.50
C HIS A 190 -2.04 -9.37 3.02
N ILE A 191 -2.51 -8.15 2.79
CA ILE A 191 -2.68 -7.57 1.46
C ILE A 191 -1.32 -7.17 0.91
N GLU A 192 -0.97 -7.74 -0.24
CA GLU A 192 0.28 -7.53 -0.97
C GLU A 192 0.19 -6.28 -1.86
N PRO A 193 1.11 -5.30 -1.74
CA PRO A 193 1.15 -4.18 -2.66
C PRO A 193 1.88 -4.57 -3.95
N GLU A 194 1.17 -4.55 -5.08
CA GLU A 194 1.69 -4.88 -6.42
C GLU A 194 2.57 -3.76 -7.06
N TYR A 195 2.76 -2.64 -6.35
CA TYR A 195 3.49 -1.47 -6.86
C TYR A 195 5.00 -1.68 -7.03
N ASP A 196 5.53 -2.76 -6.44
CA ASP A 196 6.96 -3.04 -6.36
C ASP A 196 7.41 -4.18 -7.31
N LEU A 197 6.53 -4.71 -8.17
CA LEU A 197 6.91 -5.74 -9.12
C LEU A 197 7.63 -5.17 -10.34
N TYR A 198 8.82 -5.71 -10.64
CA TYR A 198 9.55 -5.44 -11.86
C TYR A 198 8.76 -5.90 -13.10
N ASP A 199 8.52 -4.96 -14.02
CA ASP A 199 7.75 -5.14 -15.26
C ASP A 199 8.62 -4.93 -16.51
N GLY A 200 9.95 -4.95 -16.36
CA GLY A 200 10.89 -4.83 -17.50
C GLY A 200 11.08 -6.14 -18.28
N GLY A 201 10.26 -7.16 -18.00
CA GLY A 201 10.31 -8.48 -18.64
C GLY A 201 11.33 -9.43 -18.00
N ILE A 202 10.96 -10.72 -17.89
CA ILE A 202 11.82 -11.77 -17.32
C ILE A 202 13.12 -11.92 -18.13
N GLU A 203 13.08 -11.70 -19.44
CA GLU A 203 14.22 -11.82 -20.34
C GLU A 203 15.39 -10.91 -19.94
N THR A 204 15.11 -9.68 -19.51
CA THR A 204 16.18 -8.74 -19.08
C THR A 204 16.89 -9.21 -17.81
N ILE A 205 16.19 -9.94 -16.94
CA ILE A 205 16.77 -10.57 -15.75
C ILE A 205 17.59 -11.80 -16.18
N THR A 206 17.04 -12.69 -17.02
CA THR A 206 17.74 -13.93 -17.42
C THR A 206 18.99 -13.65 -18.26
N GLU A 207 18.99 -12.61 -19.09
CA GLU A 207 20.17 -12.14 -19.83
C GLU A 207 21.30 -11.62 -18.92
N SER A 208 20.95 -11.16 -17.71
CA SER A 208 21.88 -10.57 -16.74
C SER A 208 22.37 -11.55 -15.67
N LEU A 209 21.75 -12.72 -15.55
CA LEU A 209 22.11 -13.77 -14.58
C LEU A 209 22.86 -14.93 -15.27
N SER A 210 23.68 -15.64 -14.50
CA SER A 210 24.38 -16.83 -15.01
C SER A 210 24.64 -17.85 -13.90
N GLY A 211 24.86 -19.11 -14.32
CA GLY A 211 25.08 -20.26 -13.43
C GLY A 211 23.96 -20.40 -12.40
N TRP A 212 24.36 -20.77 -11.18
CA TRP A 212 23.45 -21.00 -10.04
C TRP A 212 22.40 -19.90 -9.81
N ARG A 213 22.70 -18.62 -10.07
CA ARG A 213 21.70 -17.54 -9.93
C ARG A 213 20.60 -17.66 -10.96
N LEU A 214 20.96 -17.90 -12.21
CA LEU A 214 20.02 -18.09 -13.31
C LEU A 214 19.19 -19.36 -13.11
N ASP A 215 19.83 -20.46 -12.72
CA ASP A 215 19.16 -21.76 -12.54
C ASP A 215 18.12 -21.70 -11.40
N ILE A 216 18.47 -21.05 -10.28
CA ILE A 216 17.52 -20.85 -9.17
C ILE A 216 16.43 -19.86 -9.56
N PHE A 217 16.77 -18.75 -10.24
CA PHE A 217 15.79 -17.79 -10.73
C PHE A 217 14.76 -18.46 -11.66
N ASN A 218 15.20 -19.27 -12.62
CA ASN A 218 14.31 -19.99 -13.53
C ASN A 218 13.39 -20.97 -12.78
N LEU A 219 13.92 -21.68 -11.78
CA LEU A 219 13.12 -22.59 -10.95
C LEU A 219 12.02 -21.86 -10.19
N VAL A 220 12.33 -20.72 -9.56
CA VAL A 220 11.31 -19.95 -8.81
C VAL A 220 10.34 -19.24 -9.75
N SER A 221 10.78 -18.81 -10.94
CA SER A 221 9.90 -18.24 -11.97
C SER A 221 8.85 -19.24 -12.45
N ASN A 222 9.16 -20.53 -12.48
CA ASN A 222 8.22 -21.59 -12.85
C ASN A 222 7.18 -21.91 -11.75
N ILE A 223 7.29 -21.33 -10.55
CA ILE A 223 6.27 -21.47 -9.51
C ILE A 223 5.12 -20.50 -9.86
N PRO A 224 3.87 -20.97 -10.01
CA PRO A 224 2.78 -20.11 -10.49
C PRO A 224 2.43 -18.98 -9.52
N THR A 225 2.56 -19.21 -8.22
CA THR A 225 2.26 -18.23 -7.17
C THR A 225 3.41 -17.26 -6.97
N ASN A 226 3.11 -16.02 -6.59
CA ASN A 226 4.14 -15.01 -6.26
C ASN A 226 4.83 -15.27 -4.93
N VAL A 227 4.17 -15.98 -4.01
CA VAL A 227 4.75 -16.45 -2.75
C VAL A 227 5.10 -17.94 -2.88
N PHE A 228 6.27 -18.33 -2.40
CA PHE A 228 6.73 -19.71 -2.41
C PHE A 228 7.51 -20.08 -1.15
N GLU A 229 7.44 -21.37 -0.80
CA GLU A 229 8.19 -21.94 0.30
C GLU A 229 9.54 -22.51 -0.17
N LEU A 230 10.54 -22.44 0.69
CA LEU A 230 11.89 -22.99 0.47
C LEU A 230 11.84 -24.48 0.12
N ASP A 231 10.95 -25.22 0.76
CA ASP A 231 10.76 -26.65 0.53
C ASP A 231 10.32 -26.95 -0.91
N ARG A 232 9.58 -26.01 -1.55
CA ARG A 232 9.22 -26.13 -2.96
C ARG A 232 10.43 -26.06 -3.88
N VAL A 233 11.44 -25.27 -3.52
CA VAL A 233 12.71 -25.19 -4.26
C VAL A 233 13.57 -26.43 -4.00
N TYR A 234 13.52 -26.98 -2.78
CA TYR A 234 14.20 -28.24 -2.45
C TYR A 234 13.67 -29.45 -3.22
N ALA A 235 12.42 -29.43 -3.66
CA ALA A 235 11.89 -30.47 -4.54
C ALA A 235 12.68 -30.61 -5.87
N SER A 236 13.38 -29.55 -6.30
CA SER A 236 14.21 -29.53 -7.51
C SER A 236 15.68 -29.91 -7.29
N LYS A 237 16.03 -30.46 -6.12
CA LYS A 237 17.42 -30.80 -5.74
C LYS A 237 18.11 -31.75 -6.73
N ASN A 238 17.40 -32.77 -7.21
CA ASN A 238 17.96 -33.74 -8.17
C ASN A 238 18.30 -33.06 -9.51
N HIS A 239 17.39 -32.22 -10.01
CA HIS A 239 17.62 -31.45 -11.23
C HIS A 239 18.81 -30.49 -11.09
N LEU A 240 18.92 -29.78 -9.95
CA LEU A 240 20.06 -28.90 -9.67
C LEU A 240 21.38 -29.66 -9.51
N GLN A 241 21.34 -30.90 -9.01
CA GLN A 241 22.51 -31.76 -8.93
C GLN A 241 23.01 -32.19 -10.31
N GLU A 242 22.10 -32.44 -11.25
CA GLU A 242 22.43 -32.76 -12.65
C GLU A 242 23.05 -31.55 -13.37
N LEU A 243 22.53 -30.34 -13.15
CA LEU A 243 23.08 -29.10 -13.71
C LEU A 243 24.44 -28.73 -13.08
N HIS A 244 24.67 -29.13 -11.83
CA HIS A 244 25.87 -28.77 -11.07
C HIS A 244 26.50 -29.99 -10.36
N PRO A 245 27.06 -30.96 -11.12
CA PRO A 245 27.49 -32.26 -10.61
C PRO A 245 28.62 -32.19 -9.56
N GLU A 246 29.45 -31.15 -9.63
CA GLU A 246 30.57 -30.95 -8.69
C GLU A 246 30.13 -30.49 -7.29
N ASN A 247 28.89 -30.01 -7.13
CA ASN A 247 28.42 -29.49 -5.85
C ASN A 247 27.83 -30.60 -4.98
N ARG A 248 28.38 -30.80 -3.78
CA ARG A 248 27.94 -31.83 -2.82
C ARG A 248 26.93 -31.33 -1.78
N ASN A 249 26.63 -30.03 -1.77
CA ASN A 249 25.80 -29.37 -0.76
C ASN A 249 24.69 -28.53 -1.41
N ILE A 250 23.84 -29.17 -2.21
CA ILE A 250 22.82 -28.49 -3.03
C ILE A 250 21.86 -27.61 -2.20
N GLU A 251 21.35 -28.08 -1.07
CA GLU A 251 20.42 -27.29 -0.24
C GLU A 251 21.06 -26.03 0.35
N ALA A 252 22.32 -26.12 0.77
CA ALA A 252 23.07 -24.96 1.25
C ALA A 252 23.29 -23.97 0.11
N LYS A 253 23.58 -24.47 -1.10
CA LYS A 253 23.74 -23.64 -2.28
C LYS A 253 22.44 -22.95 -2.69
N ILE A 254 21.30 -23.65 -2.65
CA ILE A 254 19.97 -23.08 -2.88
C ILE A 254 19.73 -21.91 -1.92
N ARG A 255 19.94 -22.09 -0.61
CA ARG A 255 19.77 -21.02 0.37
C ARG A 255 20.68 -19.82 0.08
N GLN A 256 21.94 -20.08 -0.28
CA GLN A 256 22.88 -19.04 -0.68
C GLN A 256 22.36 -18.26 -1.90
N GLN A 257 21.85 -18.93 -2.93
CA GLN A 257 21.35 -18.25 -4.12
C GLN A 257 20.06 -17.46 -3.86
N LEU A 258 19.16 -17.96 -3.02
CA LEU A 258 17.98 -17.19 -2.62
C LEU A 258 18.38 -15.92 -1.86
N GLN A 259 19.44 -15.96 -1.03
CA GLN A 259 19.99 -14.74 -0.41
C GLN A 259 20.53 -13.76 -1.46
N GLU A 260 21.25 -14.25 -2.47
CA GLU A 260 21.75 -13.43 -3.57
C GLU A 260 20.62 -12.80 -4.40
N LEU A 261 19.60 -13.57 -4.78
CA LEU A 261 18.42 -13.05 -5.50
C LEU A 261 17.68 -11.99 -4.66
N ARG A 262 17.65 -12.16 -3.32
CA ARG A 262 17.11 -11.16 -2.40
C ARG A 262 17.96 -9.88 -2.40
N TYR A 263 19.28 -9.99 -2.35
CA TYR A 263 20.16 -8.82 -2.40
C TYR A 263 20.05 -8.05 -3.72
N LEU A 264 19.75 -8.74 -4.81
CA LEU A 264 19.45 -8.13 -6.11
C LEU A 264 18.07 -7.48 -6.19
N GLY A 265 17.24 -7.61 -5.15
CA GLY A 265 15.86 -7.10 -5.15
C GLY A 265 14.90 -7.90 -6.03
N LEU A 266 15.27 -9.13 -6.41
CA LEU A 266 14.41 -10.00 -7.22
C LEU A 266 13.40 -10.76 -6.35
N ILE A 267 13.76 -11.10 -5.11
CA ILE A 267 12.84 -11.74 -4.15
C ILE A 267 12.87 -11.05 -2.78
N GLU A 268 11.78 -11.14 -2.03
CA GLU A 268 11.64 -10.66 -0.66
C GLU A 268 11.53 -11.85 0.31
N PHE A 269 12.07 -11.72 1.52
CA PHE A 269 11.86 -12.69 2.59
C PHE A 269 10.67 -12.27 3.44
N ILE A 270 9.65 -13.12 3.53
CA ILE A 270 8.38 -12.82 4.23
C ILE A 270 8.38 -13.43 5.63
N ASP A 271 8.72 -14.71 5.75
CA ASP A 271 8.81 -15.44 7.01
C ASP A 271 9.80 -16.61 6.86
N ARG A 272 10.03 -17.40 7.92
CA ARG A 272 10.94 -18.55 7.95
C ARG A 272 10.69 -19.52 6.80
N GLY A 273 11.55 -19.43 5.79
CA GLY A 273 11.48 -20.28 4.60
C GLY A 273 10.42 -19.86 3.59
N VAL A 274 9.81 -18.68 3.73
CA VAL A 274 8.78 -18.14 2.82
C VAL A 274 9.32 -16.91 2.12
N TYR A 275 9.24 -16.91 0.79
CA TYR A 275 9.76 -15.85 -0.07
C TYR A 275 8.68 -15.34 -1.03
N ARG A 276 8.81 -14.09 -1.48
CA ARG A 276 7.95 -13.47 -2.50
C ARG A 276 8.78 -13.05 -3.72
N LYS A 277 8.26 -13.28 -4.92
CA LYS A 277 8.82 -12.79 -6.19
C LYS A 277 8.50 -11.32 -6.38
N LEU A 278 9.49 -10.55 -6.85
CA LEU A 278 9.36 -9.11 -7.11
C LEU A 278 9.38 -8.80 -8.62
N TRP A 279 8.83 -9.68 -9.44
CA TRP A 279 8.63 -9.48 -10.88
C TRP A 279 7.29 -10.05 -11.34
N LYS A 280 6.79 -9.57 -12.48
CA LYS A 280 5.58 -10.11 -13.10
C LYS A 280 5.89 -11.38 -13.91
N ASN A 281 5.12 -12.45 -13.69
CA ASN A 281 5.12 -13.62 -14.58
C ASN A 281 4.21 -13.26 -15.76
N ILE A 282 4.77 -12.90 -16.91
CA ILE A 282 4.02 -12.69 -18.15
C ILE A 282 4.01 -14.00 -18.94
#